data_AF-A0A232FDH7-F1
#
_entry.id   AF-A0A232FDH7-F1
#
_cell.length_a   1.000
_cell.length_b   1.000
_cell.length_c   1.000
_cell.angle_alpha   90.00
_cell.angle_beta   90.00
_cell.angle_gamma   90.00
#
_symmetry.space_group_name_H-M   'P 1'
#
loop_
_entity.id
_entity.type
_entity.pdbx_description
1 polymer ?
#
loop_
_entity_poly.entity_id
_entity_poly.type
_entity_poly.pdbx_seq_one_letter_code
_entity_poly.pdbx_strand_id
1 'polypeptide(L)'
;MRRRRQQKLERKLQQFRSKDGGPDTGGTLKIYGEALCKDVPYKTLLLSIRDSAAQVVREMLAKYGLEKVDPQQYCLVQVSGA
;
A
#
# COMPACT_ATOMS: atom_id res chain seq x y z
N MET A 1 2.00 -21.02 -6.74
CA MET A 1 1.77 -19.77 -5.96
C MET A 1 3.03 -18.93 -5.69
N ARG A 2 4.14 -19.52 -5.24
CA ARG A 2 5.40 -18.80 -4.92
C ARG A 2 5.93 -17.91 -6.06
N ARG A 3 6.02 -18.44 -7.28
CA ARG A 3 6.51 -17.71 -8.47
C ARG A 3 5.67 -16.46 -8.82
N ARG A 4 4.34 -16.53 -8.73
CA ARG A 4 3.44 -15.37 -9.01
C ARG A 4 3.61 -14.25 -7.98
N ARG A 5 3.71 -14.60 -6.69
CA ARG A 5 3.94 -13.61 -5.62
C ARG A 5 5.31 -12.94 -5.78
N GLN A 6 6.34 -13.73 -6.09
CA GLN A 6 7.70 -13.25 -6.37
C GLN A 6 7.71 -12.23 -7.52
N GLN A 7 7.10 -12.58 -8.65
CA GLN A 7 7.03 -11.68 -9.82
C GLN A 7 6.28 -10.37 -9.52
N LYS A 8 5.18 -10.43 -8.76
CA LYS A 8 4.44 -9.22 -8.37
C LYS A 8 5.32 -8.31 -7.50
N LEU A 9 6.05 -8.89 -6.56
CA LEU A 9 6.98 -8.15 -5.70
C LEU A 9 8.12 -7.53 -6.52
N GLU A 10 8.77 -8.30 -7.37
CA GLU A 10 9.88 -7.84 -8.23
C GLU A 10 9.47 -6.72 -9.17
N ARG A 11 8.28 -6.82 -9.81
CA ARG A 11 7.74 -5.74 -10.64
C ARG A 11 7.51 -4.46 -9.83
N LYS A 12 6.96 -4.57 -8.63
CA LYS A 12 6.73 -3.40 -7.77
C LYS A 12 8.05 -2.78 -7.30
N LEU A 13 9.04 -3.61 -6.94
CA LEU A 13 10.39 -3.15 -6.60
C LEU A 13 11.12 -2.50 -7.78
N GLN A 14 10.91 -2.97 -9.01
CA GLN A 14 11.44 -2.33 -10.22
C GLN A 14 10.85 -0.94 -10.46
N GLN A 15 9.56 -0.75 -10.18
CA GLN A 15 8.90 0.56 -10.27
C GLN A 15 9.48 1.60 -9.29
N PHE A 16 10.17 1.14 -8.24
CA PHE A 16 10.76 2.00 -7.20
C PHE A 16 12.26 2.26 -7.39
N ARG A 17 12.84 1.87 -8.53
CA ARG A 17 14.24 2.20 -8.85
C ARG A 17 14.33 3.60 -9.45
N SER A 18 15.25 4.41 -8.93
CA SER A 18 15.55 5.73 -9.48
C SER A 18 16.17 5.62 -10.88
N LYS A 19 16.10 6.71 -11.66
CA LYS A 19 16.80 6.82 -12.96
C LYS A 19 18.31 6.62 -12.82
N ASP A 20 18.88 6.99 -11.68
CA ASP A 20 20.30 6.87 -11.36
C ASP A 20 20.70 5.50 -10.80
N GLY A 21 19.79 4.52 -10.81
CA GLY A 21 20.04 3.16 -10.31
C GLY A 21 20.11 3.04 -8.78
N GLY A 22 20.11 4.15 -8.06
CA GLY A 22 19.94 4.21 -6.61
C GLY A 22 18.51 3.82 -6.18
N PRO A 23 18.32 3.38 -4.93
CA PRO A 23 16.99 3.05 -4.46
C PRO A 23 16.23 4.33 -4.05
N ASP A 24 15.15 4.69 -4.76
CA ASP A 24 14.08 5.60 -4.28
C ASP A 24 13.23 4.84 -3.23
N THR A 25 13.92 4.20 -2.29
CA THR A 25 13.34 3.13 -1.48
C THR A 25 12.32 3.71 -0.53
N GLY A 26 11.04 3.49 -0.86
CA GLY A 26 10.02 3.38 0.17
C GLY A 26 10.14 2.04 0.89
N GLY A 27 9.08 1.66 1.58
CA GLY A 27 9.09 0.49 2.45
C GLY A 27 7.75 -0.21 2.48
N THR A 28 7.68 -1.26 3.29
CA THR A 28 6.41 -1.91 3.59
C THR A 28 5.73 -1.14 4.73
N LEU A 29 4.59 -0.52 4.46
CA LEU A 29 3.73 0.04 5.49
C LEU A 29 2.70 -0.99 5.93
N LYS A 30 2.49 -1.05 7.25
CA LYS A 30 1.37 -1.75 7.89
C LYS A 30 0.25 -0.74 8.09
N ILE A 31 -0.86 -0.92 7.40
CA ILE A 31 -1.99 0.00 7.45
C ILE A 31 -3.14 -0.73 8.13
N TYR A 32 -3.60 -0.17 9.24
CA TYR A 32 -4.69 -0.70 10.04
C TYR A 32 -6.02 -0.35 9.40
N GLY A 33 -6.89 -1.34 9.25
CA GLY A 33 -8.10 -1.25 8.43
C GLY A 33 -9.35 -1.71 9.16
N GLU A 34 -9.37 -1.62 10.50
CA GLU A 34 -10.51 -2.06 11.32
C GLU A 34 -11.83 -1.39 10.91
N ALA A 35 -11.77 -0.13 10.47
CA ALA A 35 -12.92 0.59 9.90
C ALA A 35 -13.44 0.01 8.57
N LEU A 36 -12.62 -0.76 7.84
CA LEU A 36 -12.99 -1.41 6.58
C LEU A 36 -13.44 -2.87 6.81
N CYS A 37 -12.76 -3.59 7.70
CA CYS A 37 -13.04 -5.00 7.99
C CYS A 37 -12.51 -5.35 9.39
N LYS A 38 -13.43 -5.62 10.32
CA LYS A 38 -13.11 -5.89 11.73
C LYS A 38 -12.28 -7.15 11.95
N ASP A 39 -12.44 -8.15 11.07
CA ASP A 39 -11.75 -9.44 11.21
C ASP A 39 -10.27 -9.39 10.78
N VAL A 40 -9.87 -8.37 10.01
CA VAL A 40 -8.52 -8.25 9.46
C VAL A 40 -7.87 -6.96 9.96
N PRO A 41 -7.05 -7.02 11.04
CA PRO A 41 -6.60 -5.84 11.77
C PRO A 41 -5.74 -4.90 10.92
N TYR A 42 -4.98 -5.45 9.99
CA TYR A 42 -4.15 -4.68 9.07
C TYR A 42 -3.88 -5.44 7.78
N LYS A 43 -3.53 -4.68 6.74
CA LYS A 43 -2.88 -5.19 5.55
C LYS A 43 -1.61 -4.40 5.27
N THR A 44 -0.66 -5.04 4.59
CA THR A 44 0.60 -4.40 4.22
C THR A 44 0.56 -3.87 2.79
N LEU A 45 1.19 -2.72 2.53
CA LEU A 45 1.48 -2.26 1.18
C LEU A 45 2.96 -1.94 1.08
N LEU A 46 3.58 -2.40 -0.01
CA LEU A 46 4.90 -1.95 -0.40
C LEU A 46 4.73 -0.65 -1.20
N LEU A 47 5.38 0.41 -0.74
CA LEU A 47 5.27 1.78 -1.26
C LEU A 47 6.64 2.34 -1.65
N SER A 48 6.64 3.36 -2.50
CA SER A 48 7.75 4.28 -2.73
C SER A 48 7.57 5.56 -1.90
N ILE A 49 8.65 6.29 -1.67
CA ILE A 49 8.61 7.67 -1.16
C ILE A 49 7.84 8.64 -2.08
N ARG A 50 7.59 8.25 -3.34
CA ARG A 50 6.85 9.05 -4.34
C ARG A 50 5.35 8.78 -4.32
N ASP A 51 4.87 7.78 -3.57
CA ASP A 51 3.46 7.45 -3.53
C ASP A 51 2.67 8.50 -2.74
N SER A 52 1.58 9.00 -3.34
CA SER A 52 0.66 9.91 -2.67
C SER A 52 -0.31 9.15 -1.76
N ALA A 53 -0.80 9.81 -0.69
CA ALA A 53 -1.82 9.23 0.19
C ALA A 53 -3.06 8.76 -0.59
N ALA A 54 -3.47 9.50 -1.62
CA ALA A 54 -4.61 9.13 -2.47
C ALA A 54 -4.40 7.81 -3.22
N GLN A 55 -3.18 7.54 -3.72
CA GLN A 55 -2.85 6.25 -4.33
C GLN A 55 -2.87 5.13 -3.30
N VAL A 56 -2.32 5.37 -2.11
CA VAL A 56 -2.28 4.38 -1.02
C VAL A 56 -3.70 4.00 -0.57
N VAL A 57 -4.61 4.96 -0.43
CA VAL A 57 -6.02 4.72 -0.09
C VAL A 57 -6.67 3.82 -1.15
N ARG A 58 -6.53 4.16 -2.44
CA ARG A 58 -7.07 3.36 -3.55
C ARG A 58 -6.55 1.92 -3.54
N GLU A 59 -5.23 1.75 -3.41
CA GLU A 59 -4.62 0.42 -3.36
C GLU A 59 -5.07 -0.39 -2.14
N MET A 60 -5.25 0.26 -0.99
CA MET A 60 -5.70 -0.41 0.23
C MET A 60 -7.15 -0.87 0.11
N LEU A 61 -8.04 -0.02 -0.39
CA LEU A 61 -9.44 -0.37 -0.65
C LEU A 61 -9.54 -1.57 -1.59
N ALA A 62 -8.78 -1.57 -2.69
CA ALA A 62 -8.70 -2.71 -3.60
C ALA A 62 -8.19 -3.97 -2.89
N LYS A 63 -7.19 -3.85 -2.02
CA LYS A 63 -6.68 -4.99 -1.24
C LYS A 63 -7.70 -5.55 -0.25
N TYR A 64 -8.68 -4.75 0.19
CA TYR A 64 -9.85 -5.16 0.97
C TYR A 64 -11.05 -5.60 0.12
N GLY A 65 -10.95 -5.60 -1.21
CA GLY A 65 -12.06 -5.96 -2.10
C GLY A 65 -13.11 -4.86 -2.29
N LEU A 66 -12.78 -3.63 -1.90
CA LEU A 66 -13.65 -2.45 -1.96
C LEU A 66 -13.34 -1.58 -3.20
N GLU A 67 -13.11 -2.20 -4.36
CA GLU A 67 -12.67 -1.50 -5.58
C GLU A 67 -13.74 -0.55 -6.15
N LYS A 68 -15.01 -0.73 -5.75
CA LYS A 68 -16.17 0.01 -6.26
C LYS A 68 -16.56 1.23 -5.42
N VAL A 69 -15.96 1.42 -4.25
CA VAL A 69 -16.28 2.58 -3.39
C VAL A 69 -15.49 3.81 -3.86
N ASP A 70 -16.01 5.01 -3.57
CA ASP A 70 -15.28 6.24 -3.86
C ASP A 70 -14.10 6.41 -2.87
N PRO A 71 -12.84 6.39 -3.33
CA PRO A 71 -11.68 6.54 -2.47
C PRO A 71 -11.58 7.94 -1.83
N GLN A 72 -12.27 8.96 -2.34
CA GLN A 72 -12.27 10.30 -1.74
C GLN A 72 -13.02 10.36 -0.39
N GLN A 73 -13.86 9.36 -0.11
CA GLN A 73 -14.55 9.22 1.18
C GLN A 73 -13.67 8.61 2.29
N TYR A 74 -12.38 8.35 2.00
CA TYR A 74 -11.45 7.70 2.90
C TYR A 74 -10.14 8.49 2.97
N CYS A 75 -9.48 8.44 4.12
CA CYS A 75 -8.18 9.05 4.32
C CYS A 75 -7.25 8.12 5.09
N LEU A 76 -5.95 8.44 5.09
CA LEU A 76 -4.99 7.83 6.00
C LEU A 76 -4.89 8.69 7.26
N VAL A 77 -4.89 8.03 8.41
CA VAL A 77 -4.68 8.67 9.70
C VAL A 77 -3.37 8.16 10.27
N GLN A 78 -2.45 9.08 10.59
CA GLN A 78 -1.28 8.78 11.38
C GLN A 78 -1.65 8.88 12.86
N VAL A 79 -1.55 7.77 13.58
CA VAL A 79 -1.76 7.73 15.02
C VAL A 79 -0.39 7.83 15.71
N SER A 80 -0.13 8.96 16.35
CA SER A 80 1.02 9.10 17.26
C SER A 80 0.62 8.50 18.61
N GLY A 81 1.37 7.52 19.10
CA GLY A 81 1.20 7.06 20.48
C GLY A 81 1.58 8.19 21.43
N ALA A 82 0.72 8.46 22.42
CA ALA A 82 1.07 9.28 23.59
C ALA A 82 1.94 8.47 24.55
#